data_AF-A0A0G4AYY8-F1
#
_entry.id   AF-A0A0G4AYY8-F1
#
_cell.length_a   1.000
_cell.length_b   1.000
_cell.length_c   1.000
_cell.angle_alpha   90.00
_cell.angle_beta   90.00
_cell.angle_gamma   90.00
#
_symmetry.space_group_name_H-M   'P 1'
#
loop_
_entity.id
_entity.type
_entity.pdbx_description
1 polymer ?
#
loop_
_entity_poly.entity_id
_entity_poly.type
_entity_poly.pdbx_seq_one_letter_code
_entity_poly.pdbx_strand_id
1 'polypeptide(L)'
;MLSEARKYRLFLTMAEQSTSQQDDQQMVSIILANVGTVICFRTGNPQDEKALLPLFKPFIDEGEISNLPAYNFYAKLSAIKAQEPLSGQTLLLESAGSRDTAQTVKAVSQIAFATKQEPKAEQPKSTQKVVERRTSRVTGIEKNKKDQPVLVDPLIEDMFDA
;
A
#
# COMPACT_ATOMS: atom_id res chain seq x y z
N MET A 1 -11.89 -5.52 16.57
CA MET A 1 -10.94 -4.52 17.10
C MET A 1 -11.32 -3.07 16.78
N LEU A 2 -11.69 -2.72 15.54
CA LEU A 2 -12.02 -1.31 15.21
C LEU A 2 -13.27 -0.76 15.91
N SER A 3 -14.28 -1.59 16.15
CA SER A 3 -15.54 -1.16 16.81
C SER A 3 -15.33 -0.67 18.25
N GLU A 4 -14.19 -0.97 18.88
CA GLU A 4 -13.86 -0.53 20.24
C GLU A 4 -12.92 0.68 20.28
N ALA A 5 -12.33 1.08 19.15
CA ALA A 5 -11.35 2.16 19.07
C ALA A 5 -11.87 3.50 19.64
N ARG A 6 -13.18 3.74 19.55
CA ARG A 6 -13.85 4.93 20.12
C ARG A 6 -13.67 5.02 21.63
N LYS A 7 -13.69 3.89 22.36
CA LYS A 7 -13.52 3.85 23.82
C LYS A 7 -12.14 4.37 24.24
N TYR A 8 -11.13 4.16 23.38
CA TYR A 8 -9.74 4.53 23.63
C TYR A 8 -9.33 5.86 22.97
N ARG A 9 -10.28 6.58 22.35
CA ARG A 9 -10.01 7.81 21.57
C ARG A 9 -8.90 7.62 20.52
N LEU A 10 -8.81 6.41 19.97
CA LEU A 10 -7.84 6.09 18.93
C LEU A 10 -8.36 6.59 17.58
N PHE A 11 -7.56 7.43 16.92
CA PHE A 11 -7.77 7.84 15.54
C PHE A 11 -6.76 7.11 14.65
N LEU A 12 -7.28 6.49 13.59
CA LEU A 12 -6.47 5.70 12.66
C LEU A 12 -6.67 6.24 11.25
N THR A 13 -5.56 6.54 10.59
CA THR A 13 -5.49 6.87 9.17
C THR A 13 -4.72 5.75 8.48
N MET A 14 -5.37 5.07 7.53
CA MET A 14 -4.75 4.03 6.71
C MET A 14 -4.72 4.52 5.26
N ALA A 15 -3.58 4.31 4.61
CA ALA A 15 -3.41 4.55 3.19
C ALA A 15 -2.97 3.23 2.57
N GLU A 16 -3.68 2.81 1.53
CA GLU A 16 -3.48 1.52 0.87
C GLU A 16 -3.52 1.73 -0.65
N GLN A 17 -2.67 1.01 -1.38
CA GLN A 17 -2.63 1.11 -2.84
C GLN A 17 -3.72 0.28 -3.51
N SER A 18 -3.95 -0.94 -3.01
CA SER A 18 -4.99 -1.83 -3.53
C SER A 18 -5.55 -2.71 -2.42
N THR A 19 -6.85 -2.66 -2.24
CA THR A 19 -7.55 -3.52 -1.27
C THR A 19 -7.55 -4.98 -1.68
N SER A 20 -7.50 -5.26 -2.98
CA SER A 20 -7.51 -6.64 -3.52
C SER A 20 -6.20 -7.41 -3.27
N GLN A 21 -5.09 -6.72 -3.00
CA GLN A 21 -3.79 -7.35 -2.74
C GLN A 21 -3.65 -7.89 -1.31
N GLN A 22 -4.62 -7.58 -0.45
CA GLN A 22 -4.62 -8.04 0.93
C GLN A 22 -5.01 -9.52 1.00
N ASP A 23 -4.23 -10.31 1.73
CA ASP A 23 -4.49 -11.75 1.92
C ASP A 23 -5.84 -12.00 2.60
N ASP A 24 -6.23 -11.12 3.53
CA ASP A 24 -7.48 -11.19 4.27
C ASP A 24 -8.50 -10.15 3.76
N GLN A 25 -9.29 -10.56 2.78
CA GLN A 25 -10.41 -9.77 2.26
C GLN A 25 -11.54 -9.56 3.28
N GLN A 26 -11.66 -10.43 4.29
CA GLN A 26 -12.65 -10.25 5.35
C GLN A 26 -12.26 -9.06 6.23
N MET A 27 -10.97 -8.93 6.56
CA MET A 27 -10.47 -7.76 7.28
C MET A 27 -10.79 -6.45 6.54
N VAL A 28 -10.54 -6.39 5.23
CA VAL A 28 -10.88 -5.23 4.39
C VAL A 28 -12.37 -4.88 4.51
N SER A 29 -13.25 -5.87 4.36
CA SER A 29 -14.70 -5.64 4.47
C SER A 29 -15.12 -5.10 5.84
N ILE A 30 -14.51 -5.60 6.93
CA ILE A 30 -14.76 -5.15 8.29
C ILE A 30 -14.28 -3.71 8.48
N ILE A 31 -13.13 -3.35 7.91
CA ILE A 31 -12.61 -1.97 7.93
C ILE A 31 -13.61 -1.05 7.22
N LEU A 32 -13.96 -1.36 5.96
CA LEU A 32 -14.85 -0.53 5.14
C LEU A 32 -16.25 -0.34 5.77
N ALA A 33 -16.74 -1.32 6.53
CA ALA A 33 -18.01 -1.21 7.25
C ALA A 33 -17.96 -0.29 8.49
N ASN A 34 -16.77 -0.04 9.07
CA ASN A 34 -16.60 0.73 10.30
C ASN A 34 -15.97 2.12 10.10
N VAL A 35 -15.42 2.41 8.91
CA VAL A 35 -14.83 3.71 8.60
C VAL A 35 -15.91 4.78 8.40
N GLY A 36 -15.76 5.90 9.10
CA GLY A 36 -16.62 7.06 8.90
C GLY A 36 -16.17 7.93 7.73
N THR A 37 -14.88 7.97 7.45
CA THR A 37 -14.30 8.79 6.37
C THR A 37 -13.54 7.89 5.41
N VAL A 38 -13.81 8.05 4.12
CA VAL A 38 -13.12 7.36 3.03
C VAL A 38 -12.70 8.39 2.00
N ILE A 39 -11.44 8.32 1.57
CA ILE A 39 -10.89 9.12 0.48
C ILE A 39 -10.38 8.14 -0.55
N CYS A 40 -10.85 8.27 -1.79
CA CYS A 40 -10.53 7.39 -2.90
C CYS A 40 -9.89 8.21 -4.02
N PHE A 41 -8.69 7.82 -4.41
CA PHE A 41 -8.02 8.30 -5.61
C PHE A 41 -8.31 7.35 -6.77
N ARG A 42 -7.88 7.74 -7.97
CA ARG A 42 -7.96 6.89 -9.15
C ARG A 42 -7.42 5.48 -8.86
N THR A 43 -8.22 4.46 -9.10
CA THR A 43 -7.78 3.06 -9.10
C THR A 43 -7.83 2.50 -10.51
N GLY A 44 -6.80 1.75 -10.91
CA GLY A 44 -6.81 1.00 -12.17
C GLY A 44 -7.38 -0.41 -12.03
N ASN A 45 -7.74 -0.82 -10.82
CA ASN A 45 -8.13 -2.18 -10.50
C ASN A 45 -9.66 -2.29 -10.36
N PRO A 46 -10.34 -3.05 -11.24
CA PRO A 46 -11.79 -3.22 -11.18
C PRO A 46 -12.30 -3.82 -9.86
N GLN A 47 -11.47 -4.60 -9.15
CA GLN A 47 -11.88 -5.20 -7.87
C GLN A 47 -11.93 -4.15 -6.76
N ASP A 48 -10.97 -3.23 -6.74
CA ASP A 48 -10.95 -2.14 -5.75
C ASP A 48 -12.12 -1.18 -5.98
N GLU A 49 -12.42 -0.84 -7.24
CA GLU A 49 -13.58 -0.02 -7.57
C GLU A 49 -14.88 -0.68 -7.10
N LYS A 50 -15.06 -1.99 -7.34
CA LYS A 50 -16.24 -2.73 -6.88
C LYS A 50 -16.39 -2.77 -5.35
N ALA A 51 -15.28 -2.83 -4.62
CA ALA A 51 -15.31 -2.80 -3.15
C ALA A 51 -15.70 -1.40 -2.61
N LEU A 52 -15.28 -0.34 -3.30
CA LEU A 52 -15.48 1.05 -2.86
C LEU A 52 -16.81 1.65 -3.34
N LEU A 53 -17.28 1.27 -4.53
CA LEU A 53 -18.49 1.83 -5.16
C LEU A 53 -19.73 1.84 -4.25
N PRO A 54 -20.04 0.78 -3.46
CA PRO A 54 -21.18 0.80 -2.54
C PRO A 54 -21.14 1.93 -1.51
N LEU A 55 -19.94 2.42 -1.16
CA LEU A 55 -19.78 3.53 -0.21
C LEU A 55 -20.15 4.86 -0.85
N PHE A 56 -20.03 5.00 -2.17
CA PHE A 56 -20.27 6.26 -2.89
C PHE A 56 -21.65 6.33 -3.57
N LYS A 57 -22.36 5.21 -3.67
CA LYS A 57 -23.73 5.19 -4.20
C LYS A 57 -24.68 6.08 -3.39
N PRO A 58 -25.64 6.75 -4.05
CA PRO A 58 -25.95 6.71 -5.49
C PRO A 58 -25.20 7.75 -6.34
N PHE A 59 -24.20 8.45 -5.81
CA PHE A 59 -23.64 9.64 -6.44
C PHE A 59 -22.53 9.37 -7.45
N ILE A 60 -21.85 8.23 -7.31
CA ILE A 60 -20.75 7.82 -8.17
C ILE A 60 -21.11 6.51 -8.84
N ASP A 61 -20.89 6.47 -10.15
CA ASP A 61 -21.16 5.30 -10.99
C ASP A 61 -19.89 4.48 -11.28
N GLU A 62 -20.08 3.26 -11.75
CA GLU A 62 -18.99 2.37 -12.13
C GLU A 62 -18.17 2.98 -13.28
N GLY A 63 -16.85 3.02 -13.12
CA GLY A 63 -15.90 3.59 -14.06
C GLY A 63 -15.50 5.03 -13.73
N GLU A 64 -16.29 5.78 -12.95
CA GLU A 64 -15.93 7.17 -12.62
C GLU A 64 -14.69 7.25 -11.73
N ILE A 65 -14.56 6.33 -10.78
CA ILE A 65 -13.37 6.26 -9.92
C ILE A 65 -12.14 5.89 -10.75
N SER A 66 -12.29 4.95 -11.69
CA SER A 66 -11.21 4.51 -12.58
C SER A 66 -10.74 5.60 -13.55
N ASN A 67 -11.65 6.50 -13.92
CA ASN A 67 -11.41 7.61 -14.86
C ASN A 67 -11.00 8.92 -14.19
N LEU A 68 -10.84 8.96 -12.87
CA LEU A 68 -10.38 10.15 -12.16
C LEU A 68 -9.04 10.65 -12.72
N PRO A 69 -8.91 11.96 -13.03
CA PRO A 69 -7.63 12.54 -13.39
C PRO A 69 -6.61 12.42 -12.25
N ALA A 70 -5.32 12.51 -12.58
CA ALA A 70 -4.28 12.55 -11.56
C ALA A 70 -4.55 13.68 -10.55
N TYR A 71 -4.20 13.44 -9.28
CA TYR A 71 -4.39 14.38 -8.17
C TYR A 71 -5.85 14.68 -7.79
N ASN A 72 -6.84 14.03 -8.43
CA ASN A 72 -8.24 14.17 -8.05
C ASN A 72 -8.69 12.99 -7.18
N PHE A 73 -9.62 13.26 -6.27
CA PHE A 73 -10.15 12.26 -5.36
C PHE A 73 -11.65 12.48 -5.09
N TYR A 74 -12.32 11.41 -4.70
CA TYR A 74 -13.63 11.44 -4.05
C TYR A 74 -13.47 11.19 -2.56
N ALA A 75 -14.17 11.96 -1.73
CA ALA A 75 -14.19 11.78 -0.30
C ALA A 75 -15.63 11.70 0.22
N LYS A 76 -15.87 10.73 1.10
CA LYS A 76 -17.11 10.62 1.87
C LYS A 76 -16.78 10.81 3.33
N LEU A 77 -17.37 11.82 3.97
CA LEU A 77 -17.18 12.11 5.38
C LEU A 77 -18.47 11.86 6.16
N SER A 78 -18.42 10.90 7.08
CA SER A 78 -19.49 10.60 8.02
C SER A 78 -19.09 11.11 9.40
N ALA A 79 -19.03 12.43 9.56
CA ALA A 79 -18.63 13.06 10.82
C ALA A 79 -19.79 13.14 11.82
N ILE A 80 -20.99 13.54 11.39
CA ILE A 80 -22.19 13.69 12.24
C ILE A 80 -23.48 13.52 11.41
N LYS A 81 -23.51 14.07 10.20
CA LYS A 81 -24.58 13.90 9.21
C LYS A 81 -23.99 13.26 7.96
N ALA A 82 -24.75 12.37 7.32
CA ALA A 82 -24.37 11.87 6.01
C ALA A 82 -24.38 13.05 5.03
N GLN A 83 -23.22 13.32 4.43
CA GLN A 83 -23.08 14.29 3.36
C GLN A 83 -22.89 13.55 2.04
N GLU A 84 -23.23 14.23 0.96
CA GLU A 84 -22.89 13.77 -0.38
C GLU A 84 -21.37 13.65 -0.51
N PRO A 85 -20.86 12.64 -1.25
CA PRO A 85 -19.44 12.58 -1.54
C PRO A 85 -18.97 13.86 -2.23
N LEU A 86 -17.82 14.36 -1.81
CA LEU A 86 -17.19 15.53 -2.39
C LEU A 86 -16.07 15.10 -3.32
N SER A 87 -15.92 15.80 -4.44
CA SER A 87 -14.71 15.73 -5.25
C SER A 87 -13.72 16.79 -4.80
N GLY A 88 -12.43 16.51 -4.96
CA GLY A 88 -11.37 17.45 -4.63
C GLY A 88 -10.13 17.20 -5.47
N GLN A 89 -9.27 18.22 -5.50
CA GLN A 89 -7.95 18.16 -6.13
C GLN A 89 -6.88 18.37 -5.07
N THR A 90 -5.82 17.57 -5.09
CA THR A 90 -4.69 17.76 -4.19
C THR A 90 -3.81 18.92 -4.67
N LEU A 91 -3.27 19.66 -3.71
CA LEU A 91 -2.30 20.71 -3.98
C LEU A 91 -0.90 20.08 -4.06
N LEU A 92 -0.20 20.32 -5.17
CA LEU A 92 1.21 19.96 -5.26
C LEU A 92 2.02 20.99 -4.47
N LEU A 93 2.84 20.53 -3.54
CA LEU A 93 3.73 21.41 -2.79
C LEU A 93 4.85 21.90 -3.71
N GLU A 94 5.04 23.22 -3.78
CA GLU A 94 6.07 23.84 -4.62
C GLU A 94 7.50 23.55 -4.14
N SER A 95 7.65 23.13 -2.88
CA SER A 95 8.95 22.79 -2.30
C SER A 95 8.85 21.60 -1.35
N ALA A 96 9.97 20.90 -1.18
CA ALA A 96 10.11 19.80 -0.22
C ALA A 96 10.07 20.27 1.26
N GLY A 97 9.90 21.57 1.51
CA GLY A 97 10.01 22.17 2.83
C GLY A 97 11.45 22.25 3.36
N SER A 98 11.59 22.78 4.58
CA SER A 98 12.89 22.88 5.26
C SER A 98 13.18 21.64 6.10
N ARG A 99 14.33 20.99 5.83
CA ARG A 99 14.83 19.88 6.65
C ARG A 99 15.08 20.29 8.09
N ASP A 100 15.54 21.52 8.32
CA ASP A 100 15.85 22.04 9.66
C ASP A 100 14.57 22.16 10.50
N THR A 101 13.49 22.65 9.88
CA THR A 101 12.17 22.70 10.53
C THR A 101 11.68 21.30 10.87
N ALA A 102 11.79 20.34 9.95
CA ALA A 102 11.39 18.96 10.20
C ALA A 102 12.17 18.32 11.37
N GLN A 103 13.49 18.53 11.42
CA GLN A 103 14.33 18.05 12.52
C GLN A 103 13.96 18.72 13.85
N THR A 104 13.71 20.02 13.84
CA THR A 104 13.29 20.78 15.04
C THR A 104 11.96 20.27 15.59
N VAL A 105 10.95 20.10 14.71
CA VAL A 105 9.64 19.56 15.11
C VAL A 105 9.78 18.15 15.69
N LYS A 106 10.61 17.29 15.08
CA LYS A 106 10.88 15.95 15.59
C LYS A 106 11.53 15.98 16.97
N ALA A 107 12.53 16.83 17.18
CA ALA A 107 13.20 16.97 18.48
C ALA A 107 12.24 17.46 19.57
N VAL A 108 11.45 18.50 19.28
CA VAL A 108 10.44 19.03 20.21
C VAL A 108 9.38 17.97 20.55
N SER A 109 8.89 17.26 19.53
CA SER A 109 7.92 16.16 19.73
C SER A 109 8.49 15.04 20.59
N GLN A 110 9.74 14.64 20.37
CA GLN A 110 10.39 13.61 21.17
C GLN A 110 10.56 14.04 22.64
N ILE A 111 10.96 15.29 22.88
CA ILE A 111 11.10 15.82 24.25
C ILE A 111 9.74 15.83 24.96
N ALA A 112 8.67 16.22 24.26
CA ALA A 112 7.34 16.34 24.85
C ALA A 112 6.59 15.01 25.04
N PHE A 113 6.78 14.04 24.13
CA PHE A 113 5.90 12.86 24.03
C PHE A 113 6.63 11.51 23.94
N ALA A 114 7.95 11.45 23.73
CA ALA A 114 8.62 10.15 23.59
C ALA A 114 8.83 9.47 24.95
N THR A 115 8.40 8.21 25.04
CA THR A 115 8.74 7.33 26.16
C THR A 115 10.10 6.68 25.90
N LYS A 116 11.02 6.73 26.88
CA LYS A 116 12.28 5.99 26.81
C LYS A 116 11.99 4.49 26.71
N GLN A 117 12.41 3.86 25.63
CA GLN A 117 12.40 2.41 25.51
C GLN A 117 13.51 1.86 26.41
N GLU A 118 13.14 1.04 27.40
CA GLU A 118 14.14 0.23 28.10
C GLU A 118 14.68 -0.82 27.13
N PRO A 119 16.00 -1.07 27.09
CA PRO A 119 16.57 -2.07 26.23
C PRO A 119 15.99 -3.44 26.59
N LYS A 120 15.19 -4.00 25.68
CA LYS A 120 14.71 -5.38 25.80
C LYS A 120 15.91 -6.29 25.64
N ALA A 121 16.24 -7.08 26.67
CA ALA A 121 17.28 -8.10 26.58
C ALA A 121 17.02 -8.97 25.34
N GLU A 122 18.00 -9.06 24.45
CA GLU A 122 17.92 -9.89 23.25
C GLU A 122 17.64 -11.33 23.66
N GLN A 123 16.45 -11.82 23.36
CA GLN A 123 16.19 -13.25 23.48
C GLN A 123 16.96 -13.95 22.34
N PRO A 124 17.73 -15.02 22.64
CA PRO A 124 18.53 -15.69 21.63
C PRO A 124 17.62 -16.22 20.51
N LYS A 125 17.88 -15.79 19.27
CA LYS A 125 17.20 -16.28 18.07
C LYS A 125 17.40 -17.79 18.00
N SER A 126 16.31 -18.56 18.03
CA SER A 126 16.38 -20.00 17.82
C SER A 126 16.89 -20.26 16.39
N THR A 127 18.02 -20.95 16.29
CA THR A 127 18.56 -21.45 15.02
C THR A 127 17.56 -22.41 14.39
N GLN A 128 16.88 -21.96 13.34
CA GLN A 128 16.11 -22.86 12.47
C GLN A 128 17.09 -23.82 11.79
N LYS A 129 16.90 -25.13 12.01
CA LYS A 129 17.65 -26.19 11.34
C LYS A 129 17.47 -26.07 9.84
N VAL A 130 18.57 -25.83 9.11
CA VAL A 130 18.63 -25.96 7.66
C VAL A 130 18.32 -27.42 7.32
N VAL A 131 17.17 -27.66 6.68
CA VAL A 131 16.84 -28.96 6.11
C VAL A 131 17.61 -29.08 4.79
N GLU A 132 18.66 -29.88 4.78
CA GLU A 132 19.40 -30.26 3.57
C GLU A 132 18.45 -30.94 2.57
N ARG A 133 18.19 -30.28 1.44
CA ARG A 133 17.56 -30.91 0.28
C ARG A 133 18.55 -31.92 -0.33
N ARG A 134 18.29 -33.21 -0.11
CA ARG A 134 18.96 -34.30 -0.83
C ARG A 134 18.68 -34.21 -2.32
N THR A 135 19.71 -33.93 -3.13
CA THR A 135 19.66 -34.09 -4.59
C THR A 135 19.80 -35.58 -4.92
N SER A 136 18.73 -36.20 -5.40
CA SER A 136 18.77 -37.53 -6.01
C SER A 136 19.50 -37.44 -7.36
N ARG A 137 20.65 -38.14 -7.44
CA ARG A 137 21.37 -38.40 -8.69
C ARG A 137 20.51 -39.27 -9.60
N VAL A 138 20.26 -38.83 -10.82
CA VAL A 138 19.86 -39.70 -11.94
C VAL A 138 21.06 -39.81 -12.88
N THR A 139 21.55 -41.02 -13.07
CA THR A 139 22.67 -41.41 -13.92
C THR A 139 22.21 -41.86 -15.31
N GLY A 140 22.82 -41.31 -16.37
CA GLY A 140 22.98 -41.87 -17.74
C GLY A 140 21.71 -42.04 -18.57
N ILE A 141 21.65 -41.74 -19.88
CA ILE A 141 22.50 -42.22 -20.98
C ILE A 141 22.38 -41.26 -22.20
N GLU A 142 23.55 -40.92 -22.80
CA GLU A 142 23.95 -40.64 -24.22
C GLU A 142 22.89 -40.47 -25.33
N LYS A 143 23.02 -39.74 -26.46
CA LYS A 143 24.05 -38.98 -27.21
C LYS A 143 23.30 -38.34 -28.41
N ASN A 144 23.61 -37.11 -28.84
CA ASN A 144 24.15 -36.83 -30.20
C ASN A 144 24.38 -35.35 -30.54
N LYS A 145 25.42 -35.16 -31.36
CA LYS A 145 26.08 -33.94 -31.87
C LYS A 145 25.28 -33.16 -32.93
N LYS A 146 25.74 -31.90 -33.13
CA LYS A 146 25.52 -30.93 -34.23
C LYS A 146 24.29 -30.03 -33.99
N ASP A 147 24.35 -28.70 -33.92
CA ASP A 147 25.19 -27.70 -34.58
C ASP A 147 25.36 -26.42 -33.71
N GLN A 148 26.51 -25.77 -33.82
CA GLN A 148 26.69 -24.31 -33.63
C GLN A 148 27.10 -23.76 -35.02
N PRO A 149 26.91 -22.46 -35.38
CA PRO A 149 27.10 -21.25 -34.54
C PRO A 149 25.97 -20.20 -34.80
N VAL A 150 25.90 -18.94 -34.34
CA VAL A 150 26.86 -17.82 -34.33
C VAL A 150 26.35 -16.69 -33.39
N LEU A 151 27.30 -15.96 -32.81
CA LEU A 151 27.20 -14.73 -32.00
C LEU A 151 26.68 -13.51 -32.77
N VAL A 152 25.87 -12.65 -32.13
CA VAL A 152 25.97 -11.18 -32.24
C VAL A 152 25.38 -10.50 -30.99
N ASP A 153 26.08 -9.47 -30.55
CA ASP A 153 26.03 -8.78 -29.24
C ASP A 153 24.93 -7.68 -29.13
N PRO A 154 24.75 -7.06 -27.95
CA PRO A 154 23.54 -6.35 -27.51
C PRO A 154 23.56 -4.86 -27.86
N LEU A 155 22.39 -4.21 -27.93
CA LEU A 155 22.16 -2.75 -27.76
C LEU A 155 20.70 -2.42 -28.10
N ILE A 156 19.88 -2.01 -27.12
CA ILE A 156 18.97 -0.85 -27.18
C ILE A 156 18.77 -0.39 -25.72
N GLU A 157 19.63 0.54 -25.31
CA GLU A 157 19.31 1.61 -24.36
C GLU A 157 18.59 2.73 -25.18
N ASP A 158 17.91 3.66 -24.49
CA ASP A 158 17.19 4.85 -25.04
C ASP A 158 15.68 4.72 -25.28
N MET A 159 14.87 4.80 -24.21
CA MET A 159 13.46 5.25 -24.29
C MET A 159 12.96 6.01 -23.05
N PHE A 160 13.80 6.81 -22.41
CA PHE A 160 13.35 7.84 -21.46
C PHE A 160 14.09 9.15 -21.73
N ASP A 161 13.47 10.00 -22.56
CA ASP A 161 13.53 11.47 -22.48
C ASP A 161 12.59 12.08 -23.53
N ALA A 162 11.41 12.56 -23.08
CA ALA A 162 10.60 13.61 -23.68
C ALA A 162 9.52 14.07 -22.68
#